data_AF-A0A9C7LD42-F1
#
_entry.id   AF-A0A9C7LD42-F1
#
_cell.length_a   1.000
_cell.length_b   1.000
_cell.length_c   1.000
_cell.angle_alpha   90.00
_cell.angle_beta   90.00
_cell.angle_gamma   90.00
#
_symmetry.space_group_name_H-M   'P 1'
#
loop_
_entity.id
_entity.type
_entity.pdbx_description
1 polymer ?
#
loop_
_entity_poly.entity_id
_entity_poly.type
_entity_poly.pdbx_seq_one_letter_code
_entity_poly.pdbx_strand_id
1 'polypeptide(L)'
;MVLRLGVSSSSKNTQFALIRPNTSILDDYFLRDEIIFEDKQGSKFSPIVSYKQLYGFKILPKLSETSLVNLGLASGIITSALSLDKNEIPLAPATGKSTFTFNLKLHSEHDEEYAHINGQVEVDAIFVEKRNVKEKVFVIEAKSNDNFRSLAKHKLVYPILSIADKVPKDMEIIPVYLKVFIRNYGLHYHIVECTFPDPRIQTVNELYPVKHTHLKLPLF
;
A
#
# COMPACT_ATOMS: atom_id res chain seq x y z
N MET A 1 17.69 0.10 -11.74
CA MET A 1 16.70 0.64 -10.78
C MET A 1 17.42 1.60 -9.86
N VAL A 2 16.79 2.70 -9.44
CA VAL A 2 17.33 3.60 -8.41
C VAL A 2 16.47 3.45 -7.15
N LEU A 3 17.09 3.13 -6.02
CA LEU A 3 16.43 3.08 -4.71
C LEU A 3 17.02 4.15 -3.80
N ARG A 4 16.18 4.87 -3.08
CA ARG A 4 16.63 5.85 -2.09
C ARG A 4 17.04 5.11 -0.82
N LEU A 5 18.22 5.40 -0.28
CA LEU A 5 18.74 4.85 0.98
C LEU A 5 18.71 5.89 2.12
N GLY A 6 17.98 6.98 1.95
CA GLY A 6 17.94 8.08 2.91
C GLY A 6 19.18 8.96 2.82
N VAL A 7 19.81 9.28 3.94
CA VAL A 7 20.95 10.17 4.10
C VAL A 7 22.24 9.36 4.15
N SER A 8 23.26 9.81 3.45
CA SER A 8 24.59 9.20 3.48
C SER A 8 25.19 9.19 4.90
N SER A 9 25.89 8.11 5.26
CA SER A 9 26.60 8.03 6.54
C SER A 9 27.78 9.01 6.64
N SER A 10 28.34 9.45 5.50
CA SER A 10 29.49 10.35 5.42
C SER A 10 29.15 11.79 5.03
N SER A 11 27.89 12.09 4.69
CA SER A 11 27.46 13.43 4.25
C SER A 11 25.97 13.68 4.52
N LYS A 12 25.52 14.94 4.51
CA LYS A 12 24.09 15.28 4.63
C LYS A 12 23.29 15.08 3.33
N ASN A 13 23.88 14.46 2.32
CA ASN A 13 23.25 14.28 1.01
C ASN A 13 22.36 13.04 0.98
N THR A 14 21.36 13.03 0.09
CA THR A 14 20.56 11.83 -0.15
C THR A 14 21.41 10.76 -0.84
N GLN A 15 21.42 9.55 -0.30
CA GLN A 15 22.08 8.39 -0.86
C GLN A 15 21.10 7.56 -1.69
N PHE A 16 21.59 7.00 -2.78
CA PHE A 16 20.85 6.10 -3.64
C PHE A 16 21.65 4.83 -3.89
N ALA A 17 20.96 3.69 -3.97
CA ALA A 17 21.48 2.47 -4.54
C ALA A 17 21.13 2.40 -6.03
N LEU A 18 22.11 2.03 -6.85
CA LEU A 18 21.92 1.71 -8.26
C LEU A 18 21.96 0.20 -8.40
N ILE A 19 20.83 -0.37 -8.80
CA ILE A 19 20.74 -1.80 -9.05
C ILE A 19 20.82 -2.04 -10.55
N ARG A 20 21.77 -2.88 -10.95
CA ARG A 20 21.85 -3.48 -12.26
C ARG A 20 21.06 -4.80 -12.22
N PRO A 21 19.95 -4.93 -12.95
CA PRO A 21 19.18 -6.17 -12.95
C PRO A 21 19.94 -7.25 -13.74
N ASN A 22 19.91 -8.49 -13.25
CA ASN A 22 20.35 -9.69 -13.99
C ASN A 22 19.20 -10.33 -14.80
N THR A 23 17.96 -9.93 -14.47
CA THR A 23 16.66 -10.45 -14.94
C THR A 23 15.74 -9.31 -15.37
N SER A 24 14.45 -9.57 -15.58
CA SER A 24 13.44 -8.54 -15.86
C SER A 24 13.25 -7.62 -14.65
N ILE A 25 13.80 -6.41 -14.74
CA ILE A 25 13.66 -5.37 -13.70
C ILE A 25 12.20 -5.08 -13.32
N LEU A 26 11.28 -5.30 -14.25
CA LEU A 26 9.86 -5.02 -14.05
C LEU A 26 9.25 -5.99 -13.06
N ASP A 27 9.56 -7.28 -13.14
CA ASP A 27 8.93 -8.29 -12.29
C ASP A 27 9.58 -8.32 -10.90
N ASP A 28 10.87 -7.99 -10.82
CA ASP A 28 11.60 -7.97 -9.54
C ASP A 28 11.28 -6.74 -8.70
N TYR A 29 11.05 -5.58 -9.33
CA TYR A 29 10.96 -4.31 -8.63
C TYR A 29 9.63 -3.56 -8.80
N PHE A 30 8.71 -4.03 -9.62
CA PHE A 30 7.41 -3.40 -9.83
C PHE A 30 6.25 -4.39 -9.68
N LEU A 31 5.17 -3.91 -9.09
CA LEU A 31 3.84 -4.50 -9.18
C LEU A 31 3.22 -4.00 -10.48
N ARG A 32 3.04 -4.90 -11.44
CA ARG A 32 2.63 -4.57 -12.81
C ARG A 32 1.12 -4.42 -12.93
N ASP A 33 0.67 -3.18 -13.03
CA ASP A 33 -0.74 -2.82 -13.13
C ASP A 33 -1.44 -3.60 -14.27
N GLU A 34 -0.76 -3.78 -15.41
CA GLU A 34 -1.30 -4.47 -16.59
C GLU A 34 -1.53 -5.98 -16.38
N ILE A 35 -0.83 -6.60 -15.44
CA ILE A 35 -0.99 -8.01 -15.06
C ILE A 35 -1.99 -8.13 -13.91
N ILE A 36 -1.92 -7.23 -12.94
CA ILE A 36 -2.75 -7.32 -11.73
C ILE A 36 -4.21 -6.97 -12.01
N PHE A 37 -4.48 -6.03 -12.92
CA PHE A 37 -5.81 -5.48 -13.15
C PHE A 37 -6.49 -6.01 -14.42
N GLU A 38 -6.30 -7.30 -14.71
CA GLU A 38 -6.92 -7.96 -15.87
C GLU A 38 -8.47 -7.94 -15.82
N ASP A 39 -9.08 -8.00 -14.63
CA ASP A 39 -10.53 -7.83 -14.46
C ASP A 39 -10.95 -6.35 -14.55
N LYS A 40 -11.37 -5.98 -15.75
CA LYS A 40 -11.90 -4.65 -16.07
C LYS A 40 -13.36 -4.46 -15.65
N GLN A 41 -14.11 -5.54 -15.44
CA GLN A 41 -15.56 -5.45 -15.28
C GLN A 41 -15.93 -5.01 -13.87
N GLY A 42 -15.31 -5.50 -12.80
CA GLY A 42 -15.51 -5.02 -11.41
C GLY A 42 -16.96 -5.10 -10.87
N SER A 43 -17.11 -5.33 -9.58
CA SER A 43 -18.45 -5.49 -8.97
C SER A 43 -18.97 -4.19 -8.35
N LYS A 44 -20.28 -3.93 -8.44
CA LYS A 44 -20.90 -2.80 -7.71
C LYS A 44 -20.82 -3.04 -6.20
N PHE A 45 -20.49 -2.01 -5.45
CA PHE A 45 -20.43 -2.04 -3.99
C PHE A 45 -21.43 -1.06 -3.40
N SER A 46 -22.23 -1.54 -2.44
CA SER A 46 -23.14 -0.75 -1.64
C SER A 46 -22.47 -0.41 -0.30
N PRO A 47 -22.31 0.88 0.06
CA PRO A 47 -21.69 1.26 1.32
C PRO A 47 -22.39 0.65 2.53
N ILE A 48 -21.61 0.35 3.57
CA ILE A 48 -22.11 -0.11 4.87
C ILE A 48 -22.64 1.04 5.74
N VAL A 49 -22.49 2.28 5.27
CA VAL A 49 -22.96 3.51 5.91
C VAL A 49 -23.90 4.28 4.98
N SER A 50 -24.64 5.23 5.55
CA SER A 50 -25.52 6.10 4.75
C SER A 50 -24.72 7.04 3.84
N TYR A 51 -25.26 7.37 2.67
CA TYR A 51 -24.68 8.38 1.78
C TYR A 51 -24.53 9.75 2.43
N LYS A 52 -25.37 10.09 3.42
CA LYS A 52 -25.24 11.30 4.23
C LYS A 52 -23.91 11.36 4.98
N GLN A 53 -23.43 10.24 5.49
CA GLN A 53 -22.13 10.15 6.19
C GLN A 53 -20.94 10.33 5.23
N LEU A 54 -21.12 9.99 3.96
CA LEU A 54 -20.07 10.12 2.93
C LEU A 54 -20.13 11.47 2.18
N TYR A 55 -21.14 12.30 2.45
CA TYR A 55 -21.39 13.54 1.70
C TYR A 55 -20.24 14.54 1.77
N GLY A 56 -19.46 14.54 2.86
CA GLY A 56 -18.26 15.38 3.00
C GLY A 56 -17.26 15.18 1.86
N PHE A 57 -17.08 13.94 1.39
CA PHE A 57 -16.17 13.64 0.28
C PHE A 57 -16.66 14.17 -1.07
N LYS A 58 -17.97 14.40 -1.23
CA LYS A 58 -18.56 15.03 -2.43
C LYS A 58 -18.33 16.54 -2.46
N ILE A 59 -18.24 17.17 -1.29
CA ILE A 59 -18.04 18.63 -1.17
C ILE A 59 -16.57 19.02 -1.42
N LEU A 60 -15.62 18.09 -1.19
CA LEU A 60 -14.21 18.36 -1.40
C LEU A 60 -13.95 18.78 -2.87
N PRO A 61 -13.16 19.85 -3.10
CA PRO A 61 -12.88 20.33 -4.45
C PRO A 61 -12.09 19.31 -5.28
N LYS A 62 -11.35 18.43 -4.60
CA LYS A 62 -10.60 17.32 -5.20
C LYS A 62 -10.47 16.19 -4.20
N LEU A 63 -10.59 14.96 -4.68
CA LEU A 63 -10.25 13.76 -3.93
C LEU A 63 -8.75 13.48 -4.11
N SER A 64 -7.95 13.75 -3.06
CA SER A 64 -6.55 13.30 -2.99
C SER A 64 -6.47 11.81 -2.71
N GLU A 65 -5.29 11.20 -2.85
CA GLU A 65 -5.04 9.80 -2.49
C GLU A 65 -5.46 9.52 -1.04
N THR A 66 -5.11 10.41 -0.10
CA THR A 66 -5.56 10.35 1.30
C THR A 66 -7.08 10.41 1.43
N SER A 67 -7.75 11.32 0.72
CA SER A 67 -9.21 11.42 0.77
C SER A 67 -9.88 10.15 0.22
N LEU A 68 -9.28 9.51 -0.79
CA LEU A 68 -9.77 8.26 -1.37
C LEU A 68 -9.55 7.06 -0.44
N VAL A 69 -8.42 7.00 0.27
CA VAL A 69 -8.22 6.00 1.34
C VAL A 69 -9.28 6.16 2.42
N ASN A 70 -9.47 7.40 2.92
CA ASN A 70 -10.46 7.69 3.96
C ASN A 70 -11.90 7.38 3.51
N LEU A 71 -12.25 7.71 2.27
CA LEU A 71 -13.54 7.34 1.69
C LEU A 71 -13.68 5.81 1.57
N GLY A 72 -12.60 5.12 1.19
CA GLY A 72 -12.58 3.67 1.10
C GLY A 72 -12.81 2.99 2.45
N LEU A 73 -12.18 3.50 3.50
CA LEU A 73 -12.40 3.04 4.88
C LEU A 73 -13.82 3.37 5.35
N ALA A 74 -14.24 4.63 5.22
CA ALA A 74 -15.53 5.11 5.71
C ALA A 74 -16.73 4.45 5.00
N SER A 75 -16.60 4.13 3.71
CA SER A 75 -17.65 3.42 2.96
C SER A 75 -17.71 1.92 3.26
N GLY A 76 -16.65 1.36 3.87
CA GLY A 76 -16.48 -0.08 4.09
C GLY A 76 -15.99 -0.87 2.87
N ILE A 77 -15.68 -0.22 1.74
CA ILE A 77 -15.24 -0.93 0.53
C ILE A 77 -13.88 -1.62 0.75
N ILE A 78 -12.99 -1.01 1.53
CA ILE A 78 -11.69 -1.59 1.90
C ILE A 78 -11.89 -2.77 2.86
N THR A 79 -12.73 -2.61 3.89
CA THR A 79 -13.10 -3.67 4.84
C THR A 79 -13.65 -4.91 4.12
N SER A 80 -14.58 -4.69 3.18
CA SER A 80 -15.17 -5.76 2.38
C SER A 80 -14.14 -6.43 1.47
N ALA A 81 -13.31 -5.65 0.77
CA ALA A 81 -12.29 -6.19 -0.14
C ALA A 81 -11.25 -7.05 0.59
N LEU A 82 -10.82 -6.64 1.78
CA LEU A 82 -9.82 -7.34 2.59
C LEU A 82 -10.38 -8.50 3.42
N SER A 83 -11.70 -8.73 3.34
CA SER A 83 -12.41 -9.81 4.04
C SER A 83 -12.17 -9.75 5.56
N LEU A 84 -12.30 -8.55 6.15
CA LEU A 84 -12.17 -8.36 7.61
C LEU A 84 -13.39 -8.95 8.34
N ASP A 85 -13.20 -9.42 9.57
CA ASP A 85 -14.23 -10.16 10.33
C ASP A 85 -15.45 -9.29 10.65
N LYS A 86 -15.21 -8.00 10.84
CA LYS A 86 -16.26 -7.03 11.14
C LYS A 86 -16.49 -6.12 9.94
N ASN A 87 -17.76 -5.88 9.64
CA ASN A 87 -18.18 -4.76 8.79
C ASN A 87 -18.21 -3.46 9.62
N GLU A 88 -17.13 -3.17 10.34
CA GLU A 88 -16.92 -1.90 11.05
C GLU A 88 -15.88 -1.07 10.28
N ILE A 89 -15.92 0.25 10.47
CA ILE A 89 -14.95 1.16 9.85
C ILE A 89 -13.67 1.09 10.68
N PRO A 90 -12.53 0.66 10.11
CA PRO A 90 -11.28 0.60 10.85
C PRO A 90 -10.84 2.00 11.28
N LEU A 91 -10.31 2.11 12.50
CA LEU A 91 -9.61 3.32 12.93
C LEU A 91 -8.21 3.32 12.30
N ALA A 92 -8.05 4.02 11.19
CA ALA A 92 -6.74 4.29 10.61
C ALA A 92 -6.18 5.60 11.19
N PRO A 93 -4.98 5.62 11.81
CA PRO A 93 -4.31 6.86 12.14
C PRO A 93 -4.04 7.65 10.85
N ALA A 94 -4.01 8.97 10.96
CA ALA A 94 -3.71 9.85 9.83
C ALA A 94 -2.38 9.50 9.15
N THR A 95 -2.32 9.71 7.83
CA THR A 95 -1.13 9.55 6.96
C THR A 95 0.17 9.99 7.65
N GLY A 96 1.19 9.12 7.62
CA GLY A 96 2.49 9.42 8.21
C GLY A 96 3.52 9.76 7.14
N LYS A 97 4.08 10.97 7.19
CA LYS A 97 5.32 11.32 6.47
C LYS A 97 6.41 11.57 7.48
N SER A 98 7.41 10.69 7.52
CA SER A 98 8.51 10.84 8.47
C SER A 98 9.80 10.24 7.89
N THR A 99 10.87 10.35 8.67
CA THR A 99 12.17 9.77 8.33
C THR A 99 12.41 8.53 9.15
N PHE A 100 12.88 7.46 8.53
CA PHE A 100 13.11 6.18 9.19
C PHE A 100 14.48 5.62 8.86
N THR A 101 14.98 4.81 9.80
CA THR A 101 16.19 4.03 9.64
C THR A 101 15.85 2.56 9.76
N PHE A 102 16.23 1.77 8.77
CA PHE A 102 16.06 0.31 8.74
C PHE A 102 17.06 -0.29 7.77
N ASN A 103 17.35 -1.57 7.96
CA ASN A 103 18.14 -2.33 6.99
C ASN A 103 17.24 -2.93 5.91
N LEU A 104 17.84 -3.29 4.77
CA LEU A 104 17.19 -4.02 3.71
C LEU A 104 18.19 -4.74 2.81
N LYS A 105 17.81 -5.93 2.32
CA LYS A 105 18.42 -6.51 1.11
C LYS A 105 17.68 -6.04 -0.13
N LEU A 106 18.42 -5.61 -1.15
CA LEU A 106 17.83 -5.07 -2.38
C LEU A 106 17.31 -6.15 -3.33
N HIS A 107 17.79 -7.39 -3.19
CA HIS A 107 17.37 -8.55 -3.97
C HIS A 107 17.70 -9.84 -3.21
N SER A 108 16.92 -10.89 -3.39
CA SER A 108 17.08 -12.17 -2.67
C SER A 108 18.33 -12.94 -3.10
N GLU A 109 18.83 -12.67 -4.30
CA GLU A 109 20.08 -13.24 -4.82
C GLU A 109 21.35 -12.54 -4.31
N HIS A 110 21.21 -11.45 -3.54
CA HIS A 110 22.34 -10.70 -3.00
C HIS A 110 22.29 -10.72 -1.46
N ASP A 111 23.38 -11.16 -0.86
CA ASP A 111 23.50 -11.19 0.61
C ASP A 111 23.86 -9.83 1.23
N GLU A 112 24.20 -8.86 0.39
CA GLU A 112 24.52 -7.50 0.80
C GLU A 112 23.30 -6.82 1.44
N GLU A 113 23.48 -6.45 2.71
CA GLU A 113 22.54 -5.62 3.43
C GLU A 113 22.90 -4.14 3.29
N TYR A 114 21.89 -3.32 3.02
CA TYR A 114 22.02 -1.89 2.90
C TYR A 114 21.28 -1.23 4.05
N ALA A 115 21.78 -0.10 4.54
CA ALA A 115 21.08 0.73 5.51
C ALA A 115 20.31 1.84 4.78
N HIS A 116 19.00 1.90 4.99
CA HIS A 116 18.23 3.10 4.76
C HIS A 116 18.34 3.97 6.01
N ILE A 117 18.89 5.18 5.92
CA ILE A 117 19.24 6.01 7.09
C ILE A 117 18.48 7.32 7.04
N ASN A 118 17.61 7.60 8.01
CA ASN A 118 16.86 8.86 8.09
C ASN A 118 16.19 9.27 6.76
N GLY A 119 15.77 8.29 5.96
CA GLY A 119 15.16 8.54 4.67
C GLY A 119 13.66 8.74 4.81
N GLN A 120 13.09 9.56 3.94
CA GLN A 120 11.65 9.82 3.93
C GLN A 120 10.90 8.56 3.50
N VAL A 121 9.94 8.14 4.33
CA VAL A 121 8.94 7.14 4.01
C VAL A 121 7.57 7.79 4.18
N GLU A 122 6.70 7.56 3.22
CA GLU A 122 5.30 7.98 3.27
C GLU A 122 4.44 6.76 3.47
N VAL A 123 3.46 6.85 4.36
CA VAL A 123 2.47 5.81 4.59
C VAL A 123 1.09 6.44 4.47
N ASP A 124 0.30 6.01 3.48
CA ASP A 124 -1.00 6.62 3.20
C ASP A 124 -2.05 6.22 4.24
N ALA A 125 -2.03 4.97 4.70
CA ALA A 125 -2.75 4.57 5.91
C ALA A 125 -2.14 3.33 6.55
N ILE A 126 -2.32 3.23 7.87
CA ILE A 126 -2.07 2.03 8.66
C ILE A 126 -3.34 1.76 9.45
N PHE A 127 -3.73 0.51 9.66
CA PHE A 127 -4.74 0.20 10.67
C PHE A 127 -4.55 -1.23 11.17
N VAL A 128 -5.10 -1.51 12.35
CA VAL A 128 -5.12 -2.86 12.93
C VAL A 128 -6.55 -3.36 12.89
N GLU A 129 -6.76 -4.53 12.31
CA GLU A 129 -8.08 -5.18 12.35
C GLU A 129 -8.00 -6.71 12.34
N LYS A 130 -9.12 -7.34 12.71
CA LYS A 130 -9.24 -8.80 12.73
C LYS A 130 -9.61 -9.37 11.37
N ARG A 131 -8.89 -10.43 10.99
CA ARG A 131 -9.22 -11.33 9.88
C ARG A 131 -8.99 -12.76 10.31
N ASN A 132 -10.02 -13.59 10.23
CA ASN A 132 -10.04 -14.95 10.74
C ASN A 132 -9.67 -14.98 12.24
N VAL A 133 -10.30 -14.10 13.02
CA VAL A 133 -10.18 -13.93 14.48
C VAL A 133 -8.81 -13.41 14.96
N LYS A 134 -7.82 -13.33 14.07
CA LYS A 134 -6.47 -12.82 14.38
C LYS A 134 -6.33 -11.35 14.00
N GLU A 135 -5.72 -10.58 14.89
CA GLU A 135 -5.34 -9.20 14.61
C GLU A 135 -4.19 -9.15 13.60
N LYS A 136 -4.29 -8.23 12.66
CA LYS A 136 -3.29 -7.99 11.62
C LYS A 136 -3.11 -6.49 11.41
N VAL A 137 -1.90 -6.08 11.03
CA VAL A 137 -1.62 -4.69 10.63
C VAL A 137 -1.75 -4.61 9.11
N PHE A 138 -2.55 -3.68 8.62
CA PHE A 138 -2.67 -3.38 7.20
C PHE A 138 -1.97 -2.06 6.90
N VAL A 139 -1.14 -2.03 5.86
CA VAL A 139 -0.37 -0.86 5.44
C VAL A 139 -0.72 -0.54 3.99
N ILE A 140 -1.35 0.61 3.75
CA ILE A 140 -1.83 1.01 2.44
C ILE A 140 -0.86 2.00 1.79
N GLU A 141 -0.54 1.75 0.52
CA GLU A 141 -0.02 2.72 -0.45
C GLU A 141 -1.11 2.94 -1.52
N ALA A 142 -1.54 4.19 -1.70
CA ALA A 142 -2.63 4.56 -2.57
C ALA A 142 -2.15 5.34 -3.80
N LYS A 143 -2.81 5.11 -4.94
CA LYS A 143 -2.59 5.87 -6.18
C LYS A 143 -3.93 6.16 -6.85
N SER A 144 -4.09 7.35 -7.40
CA SER A 144 -5.37 7.80 -7.98
C SER A 144 -5.28 8.27 -9.44
N ASN A 145 -4.33 7.75 -10.21
CA ASN A 145 -4.17 8.13 -11.62
C ASN A 145 -4.96 7.18 -12.55
N ASP A 146 -5.47 7.73 -13.65
CA ASP A 146 -6.37 7.01 -14.57
C ASP A 146 -5.67 6.02 -15.51
N ASN A 147 -4.34 5.99 -15.47
CA ASN A 147 -3.51 5.14 -16.32
C ASN A 147 -2.93 3.98 -15.51
N PHE A 148 -2.89 2.81 -16.13
CA PHE A 148 -2.12 1.68 -15.62
C PHE A 148 -0.63 2.08 -15.59
N ARG A 149 -0.11 2.27 -14.38
CA ARG A 149 1.26 2.67 -14.11
C ARG A 149 1.71 1.86 -12.91
N SER A 150 2.51 0.85 -13.20
CA SER A 150 3.07 -0.12 -12.25
C SER A 150 3.66 0.57 -11.02
N LEU A 151 3.41 0.00 -9.84
CA LEU A 151 3.90 0.52 -8.57
C LEU A 151 5.27 -0.10 -8.27
N ALA A 152 6.29 0.73 -8.01
CA ALA A 152 7.56 0.21 -7.53
C ALA A 152 7.40 -0.44 -6.14
N LYS A 153 7.85 -1.68 -5.96
CA LYS A 153 7.65 -2.47 -4.73
C LYS A 153 8.15 -1.77 -3.47
N HIS A 154 9.25 -1.01 -3.56
CA HIS A 154 9.80 -0.25 -2.43
C HIS A 154 8.80 0.74 -1.81
N LYS A 155 7.80 1.21 -2.56
CA LYS A 155 6.74 2.09 -2.03
C LYS A 155 5.84 1.40 -1.02
N LEU A 156 5.74 0.07 -1.06
CA LEU A 156 5.06 -0.73 -0.04
C LEU A 156 6.05 -1.35 0.97
N VAL A 157 7.22 -1.77 0.49
CA VAL A 157 8.23 -2.40 1.36
C VAL A 157 8.79 -1.41 2.38
N TYR A 158 9.07 -0.16 2.03
CA TYR A 158 9.62 0.80 2.98
C TYR A 158 8.63 1.12 4.12
N PRO A 159 7.33 1.36 3.86
CA PRO A 159 6.33 1.47 4.91
C PRO A 159 6.33 0.29 5.90
N ILE A 160 6.27 -0.96 5.43
CA ILE A 160 6.23 -2.11 6.33
C ILE A 160 7.53 -2.29 7.11
N LEU A 161 8.70 -2.03 6.51
CA LEU A 161 9.99 -2.03 7.20
C LEU A 161 10.05 -0.93 8.27
N SER A 162 9.51 0.25 7.99
CA SER A 162 9.56 1.41 8.89
C SER A 162 8.76 1.24 10.20
N ILE A 163 7.84 0.27 10.23
CA ILE A 163 7.02 -0.04 11.40
C ILE A 163 7.29 -1.43 11.99
N ALA A 164 8.05 -2.29 11.31
CA ALA A 164 8.17 -3.71 11.63
C ALA A 164 8.57 -4.00 13.10
N ASP A 165 9.51 -3.21 13.63
CA ASP A 165 10.00 -3.35 15.02
C ASP A 165 9.01 -2.88 16.08
N LYS A 166 7.98 -2.11 15.67
CA LYS A 166 6.92 -1.61 16.56
C LYS A 166 5.70 -2.53 16.57
N VAL A 167 5.62 -3.49 15.65
CA VAL A 167 4.52 -4.45 15.55
C VAL A 167 4.90 -5.72 16.31
N PRO A 168 4.00 -6.31 17.14
CA PRO A 168 4.24 -7.58 17.81
C PRO A 168 4.65 -8.70 16.84
N LYS A 169 5.56 -9.59 17.27
CA LYS A 169 6.14 -10.64 16.40
C LYS A 169 5.11 -11.62 15.84
N ASP A 170 4.06 -11.88 16.60
CA ASP A 170 2.95 -12.76 16.26
C ASP A 170 1.86 -12.08 15.40
N MET A 171 1.96 -10.77 15.19
CA MET A 171 1.03 -10.00 14.37
C MET A 171 1.59 -9.84 12.94
N GLU A 172 0.82 -10.30 11.97
CA GLU A 172 1.15 -10.22 10.55
C GLU A 172 1.00 -8.78 10.03
N ILE A 173 1.94 -8.34 9.19
CA ILE A 173 1.87 -7.05 8.48
C ILE A 173 1.52 -7.32 7.02
N ILE A 174 0.39 -6.78 6.58
CA ILE A 174 -0.17 -6.97 5.24
C ILE A 174 0.00 -5.66 4.44
N PRO A 175 0.89 -5.64 3.43
CA PRO A 175 0.98 -4.55 2.49
C PRO A 175 -0.22 -4.58 1.53
N VAL A 176 -0.82 -3.42 1.29
CA VAL A 176 -2.00 -3.27 0.43
C VAL A 176 -1.76 -2.15 -0.58
N TYR A 177 -1.75 -2.50 -1.86
CA TYR A 177 -1.77 -1.50 -2.93
C TYR A 177 -3.22 -1.14 -3.25
N LEU A 178 -3.56 0.13 -3.06
CA LEU A 178 -4.84 0.69 -3.45
C LEU A 178 -4.69 1.54 -4.72
N LYS A 179 -5.36 1.15 -5.79
CA LYS A 179 -5.47 1.95 -7.01
C LYS A 179 -6.92 2.37 -7.20
N VAL A 180 -7.17 3.67 -7.29
CA VAL A 180 -8.52 4.20 -7.50
C VAL A 180 -8.61 4.92 -8.83
N PHE A 181 -9.52 4.48 -9.70
CA PHE A 181 -9.86 5.22 -10.91
C PHE A 181 -11.11 6.05 -10.71
N ILE A 182 -11.05 7.32 -11.11
CA ILE A 182 -12.21 8.20 -11.10
C ILE A 182 -12.86 8.09 -12.49
N ARG A 183 -14.12 7.68 -12.53
CA ARG A 183 -14.89 7.48 -13.77
C ARG A 183 -16.24 8.20 -13.65
N ASN A 184 -16.88 8.46 -14.79
CA ASN A 184 -18.14 9.23 -14.86
C ASN A 184 -19.27 8.68 -13.98
N TYR A 185 -19.26 7.38 -13.65
CA TYR A 185 -20.34 6.71 -12.91
C TYR A 185 -19.93 6.25 -11.50
N GLY A 186 -18.73 6.58 -11.03
CA GLY A 186 -18.24 5.99 -9.80
C GLY A 186 -16.73 6.08 -9.60
N LEU A 187 -16.32 5.69 -8.40
CA LEU A 187 -14.94 5.41 -8.06
C LEU A 187 -14.71 3.91 -8.17
N HIS A 188 -13.72 3.51 -8.95
CA HIS A 188 -13.33 2.11 -9.09
C HIS A 188 -12.14 1.85 -8.16
N TYR A 189 -12.38 1.10 -7.09
CA TYR A 189 -11.36 0.68 -6.15
C TYR A 189 -10.80 -0.66 -6.62
N HIS A 190 -9.51 -0.66 -6.95
CA HIS A 190 -8.71 -1.86 -7.13
C HIS A 190 -7.85 -2.04 -5.87
N ILE A 191 -8.22 -3.01 -5.04
CA ILE A 191 -7.51 -3.35 -3.81
C ILE A 191 -6.68 -4.58 -4.08
N VAL A 192 -5.37 -4.49 -3.84
CA VAL A 192 -4.42 -5.58 -4.04
C VAL A 192 -3.76 -5.90 -2.72
N GLU A 193 -4.09 -7.06 -2.18
CA GLU A 193 -3.36 -7.63 -1.05
C GLU A 193 -2.05 -8.20 -1.56
N CYS A 194 -0.95 -7.85 -0.91
CA CYS A 194 0.36 -8.41 -1.18
C CYS A 194 0.80 -9.32 -0.04
N THR A 195 1.63 -10.30 -0.37
CA THR A 195 2.43 -11.03 0.61
C THR A 195 3.84 -10.49 0.62
N PHE A 196 4.45 -10.52 1.79
CA PHE A 196 5.86 -10.23 2.01
C PHE A 196 6.34 -11.21 3.09
N PRO A 197 7.57 -11.74 3.02
CA PRO A 197 8.21 -12.37 4.18
C PRO A 197 8.13 -11.46 5.40
N ASP A 198 8.23 -12.00 6.62
CA ASP A 198 8.21 -11.14 7.81
C ASP A 198 9.21 -9.98 7.59
N PRO A 199 8.79 -8.70 7.59
CA PRO A 199 9.68 -7.59 7.26
C PRO A 199 10.86 -7.43 8.24
N ARG A 200 10.86 -8.20 9.33
CA ARG A 200 12.00 -8.38 10.24
C ARG A 200 13.10 -9.28 9.64
N ILE A 201 12.83 -9.95 8.52
CA ILE A 201 13.67 -10.89 7.75
C ILE A 201 13.60 -10.44 6.27
N GLN A 202 14.56 -9.64 5.82
CA GLN A 202 14.31 -8.56 4.84
C GLN A 202 14.77 -8.83 3.40
N THR A 203 13.88 -8.70 2.40
CA THR A 203 14.28 -8.53 0.97
C THR A 203 13.22 -7.81 0.11
N VAL A 204 13.59 -6.76 -0.64
CA VAL A 204 12.63 -5.92 -1.40
C VAL A 204 11.88 -6.65 -2.52
N ASN A 205 12.54 -7.55 -3.26
CA ASN A 205 11.94 -8.20 -4.43
C ASN A 205 10.87 -9.24 -4.07
N GLU A 206 10.79 -9.66 -2.80
CA GLU A 206 9.91 -10.72 -2.31
C GLU A 206 8.45 -10.27 -2.06
N LEU A 207 8.12 -9.02 -2.41
CA LEU A 207 6.75 -8.53 -2.42
C LEU A 207 6.00 -9.00 -3.66
N TYR A 208 4.90 -9.74 -3.49
CA TYR A 208 4.07 -10.24 -4.58
C TYR A 208 2.56 -10.04 -4.30
N PRO A 209 1.74 -9.74 -5.33
CA PRO A 209 0.30 -9.68 -5.17
C PRO A 209 -0.28 -11.09 -4.95
N VAL A 210 -1.21 -11.23 -4.01
CA VAL A 210 -1.87 -12.52 -3.72
C VAL A 210 -3.37 -12.49 -3.97
N LYS A 211 -4.00 -11.32 -3.90
CA LYS A 211 -5.43 -11.15 -4.16
C LYS A 211 -5.72 -9.77 -4.69
N HIS A 212 -6.44 -9.70 -5.80
CA HIS A 212 -6.99 -8.47 -6.34
C HIS A 212 -8.51 -8.48 -6.19
N THR A 213 -9.07 -7.35 -5.79
CA THR A 213 -10.52 -7.15 -5.69
C THR A 213 -10.87 -5.80 -6.33
N HIS A 214 -11.78 -5.83 -7.32
CA HIS A 214 -12.25 -4.65 -8.03
C HIS A 214 -13.71 -4.35 -7.64
N LEU A 215 -13.90 -3.26 -6.90
CA LEU A 215 -15.20 -2.80 -6.43
C LEU A 215 -15.49 -1.38 -6.93
N LYS A 216 -16.74 -1.13 -7.31
CA LYS A 216 -17.22 0.16 -7.81
C LYS A 216 -18.12 0.81 -6.78
N LEU A 217 -17.65 1.93 -6.23
CA LEU A 217 -18.45 2.80 -5.37
C LEU A 217 -19.18 3.81 -6.26
N PRO A 218 -20.52 3.76 -6.37
CA PRO A 218 -21.27 4.77 -7.12
C PRO A 218 -21.01 6.16 -6.54
N LEU A 219 -20.87 7.17 -7.40
CA LEU A 219 -20.90 8.56 -6.94
C LEU A 219 -22.34 8.89 -6.52
N PHE A 220 -22.49 9.34 -5.28
CA PHE A 220 -23.76 9.78 -4.69
C PHE A 220 -24.09 11.22 -5.11
#